data_AF-A0A949FL10-F1
#
_entry.id   AF-A0A949FL10-F1
#
_cell.length_a   1.000
_cell.length_b   1.000
_cell.length_c   1.000
_cell.angle_alpha   90.00
_cell.angle_beta   90.00
_cell.angle_gamma   90.00
#
_symmetry.space_group_name_H-M   'P 1'
#
loop_
_entity.id
_entity.type
_entity.pdbx_description
1 polymer ?
#
loop_
_entity_poly.entity_id
_entity_poly.type
_entity_poly.pdbx_seq_one_letter_code
_entity_poly.pdbx_strand_id
1 'polypeptide(L)'
;MIRLHYFLILLILFSCSNRAARFLPDRPSKEFKKSIAEGSPEFAQGWKDGCEVGMSTASNTFYKMFYRNNAIDGFKMGSSSDYSTAWNNAFLYCIRSDSIKQGSSIWGSMFGGYK
;
A
#
# COMPACT_ATOMS: atom_id res chain seq x y z
N MET A 1 8.99 -30.74 22.12
CA MET A 1 8.25 -29.54 22.58
C MET A 1 9.14 -28.32 22.87
N ILE A 2 10.36 -28.47 23.41
CA ILE A 2 11.27 -27.34 23.73
C ILE A 2 11.71 -26.53 22.49
N ARG A 3 11.92 -27.17 21.33
CA ARG A 3 12.34 -26.48 20.10
C ARG A 3 11.27 -25.55 19.48
N LEU A 4 9.99 -25.82 19.72
CA LEU A 4 8.89 -24.99 19.21
C LEU A 4 8.79 -23.66 19.96
N HIS A 5 9.14 -23.67 21.26
CA HIS A 5 9.11 -22.48 22.11
C HIS A 5 10.20 -21.47 21.72
N TYR A 6 11.41 -21.93 21.38
CA TYR A 6 12.48 -21.04 20.90
C TYR A 6 12.13 -20.36 19.57
N PHE A 7 11.44 -21.08 18.68
CA PHE A 7 11.00 -20.53 17.40
C PHE A 7 9.91 -19.45 17.59
N LEU A 8 8.98 -19.67 18.52
CA LEU A 8 7.95 -18.70 18.92
C LEU A 8 8.55 -17.45 19.57
N ILE A 9 9.55 -17.60 20.45
CA ILE A 9 10.24 -16.47 21.08
C ILE A 9 10.99 -15.63 20.04
N LEU A 10 11.63 -16.27 19.05
CA LEU A 10 12.26 -15.56 17.92
C LEU A 10 11.26 -14.74 17.11
N LEU A 11 10.08 -15.28 16.80
CA LEU A 11 9.05 -14.56 16.03
C LEU A 11 8.55 -13.31 16.77
N ILE A 12 8.39 -13.39 18.10
CA ILE A 12 7.94 -12.27 18.93
C ILE A 12 9.02 -11.17 19.05
N LEU A 13 10.31 -11.54 19.02
CA LEU A 13 11.41 -10.58 19.06
C LEU A 13 11.59 -9.82 17.73
N PHE A 14 11.15 -10.38 16.59
CA PHE A 14 11.20 -9.70 15.29
C PHE A 14 9.99 -8.78 15.01
N SER A 15 8.86 -8.96 15.70
CA SER A 15 7.62 -8.24 15.39
C SER A 15 7.61 -6.73 15.69
N CYS A 16 8.54 -6.21 16.51
CA CYS A 16 8.67 -4.78 16.81
C CYS A 16 9.96 -4.13 16.26
N SER A 17 10.63 -4.78 15.32
CA SER A 17 11.82 -4.22 14.69
C SER A 17 11.46 -3.08 13.71
N ASN A 18 11.76 -1.83 14.07
CA ASN A 18 11.71 -0.69 13.14
C ASN A 18 12.55 -0.92 11.87
N ARG A 19 13.56 -1.81 11.94
CA ARG A 19 14.38 -2.19 10.80
C ARG A 19 13.61 -3.11 9.83
N ALA A 20 12.80 -4.03 10.36
CA ALA A 20 11.93 -4.90 9.57
C ALA A 20 10.80 -4.08 8.89
N ALA A 21 10.25 -3.08 9.57
CA ALA A 21 9.23 -2.20 9.00
C ALA A 21 9.71 -1.43 7.75
N ARG A 22 11.02 -1.15 7.63
CA ARG A 22 11.60 -0.54 6.42
C ARG A 22 11.59 -1.45 5.20
N PHE A 23 11.38 -2.76 5.37
CA PHE A 23 11.24 -3.73 4.28
C PHE A 23 9.79 -3.92 3.82
N LEU A 24 8.82 -3.26 4.47
CA LEU A 24 7.44 -3.22 4.00
C LEU A 24 7.22 -2.02 3.06
N PRO A 25 6.42 -2.20 2.00
CA PRO A 25 6.16 -1.13 1.04
C PRO A 25 5.51 0.07 1.74
N ASP A 26 6.18 1.22 1.67
CA ASP A 26 5.66 2.49 2.18
C ASP A 26 4.76 3.14 1.14
N ARG A 27 3.49 3.38 1.51
CA ARG A 27 2.53 4.06 0.64
C ARG A 27 3.02 5.49 0.39
N PRO A 28 3.07 5.96 -0.87
CA PRO A 28 3.52 7.30 -1.19
C PRO A 28 2.42 8.32 -0.86
N SER A 29 2.19 8.54 0.43
CA SER A 29 1.18 9.46 0.96
C SER A 29 1.81 10.57 1.81
N LYS A 30 3.13 10.60 1.94
CA LYS A 30 3.85 11.58 2.79
C LYS A 30 3.77 12.97 2.20
N GLU A 31 3.95 13.06 0.88
CA GLU A 31 3.89 14.28 0.07
C GLU A 31 2.51 14.93 0.15
N PHE A 32 1.46 14.11 0.24
CA PHE A 32 0.07 14.57 0.29
C PHE A 32 -0.54 14.53 1.70
N LYS A 33 0.26 14.26 2.73
CA LYS A 33 -0.25 14.08 4.11
C LYS A 33 -1.08 15.27 4.58
N LYS A 34 -0.66 16.49 4.26
CA LYS A 34 -1.38 17.72 4.59
C LYS A 34 -2.70 17.81 3.83
N SER A 35 -2.66 17.68 2.50
CA SER A 35 -3.85 17.76 1.64
C SER A 35 -4.89 16.68 1.94
N ILE A 36 -4.45 15.47 2.28
CA ILE A 36 -5.33 14.37 2.71
C ILE A 36 -5.98 14.68 4.06
N ALA A 37 -5.24 15.28 4.99
CA ALA A 37 -5.75 15.63 6.31
C ALA A 37 -6.70 16.84 6.29
N GLU A 38 -6.49 17.78 5.36
CA GLU A 38 -7.34 18.97 5.17
C GLU A 38 -8.54 18.69 4.25
N GLY A 39 -8.53 17.59 3.50
CA GLY A 39 -9.61 17.17 2.62
C GLY A 39 -10.83 16.59 3.35
N SER A 40 -11.90 16.36 2.60
CA SER A 40 -13.10 15.70 3.14
C SER A 40 -12.80 14.24 3.55
N PRO A 41 -13.60 13.64 4.45
CA PRO A 41 -13.43 12.23 4.82
C PRO A 41 -13.49 11.28 3.61
N GLU A 42 -14.32 11.63 2.62
CA GLU A 42 -14.46 10.87 1.38
C GLU A 42 -13.25 11.03 0.47
N PHE A 43 -12.67 12.23 0.39
CA PHE A 43 -11.40 12.45 -0.30
C PHE A 43 -10.29 11.61 0.34
N ALA A 44 -10.15 11.64 1.65
CA ALA A 44 -9.12 10.89 2.36
C ALA A 44 -9.28 9.37 2.15
N GLN A 45 -10.52 8.89 2.17
CA GLN A 45 -10.81 7.48 1.89
C GLN A 45 -10.51 7.13 0.43
N GLY A 46 -10.97 7.94 -0.53
CA GLY A 46 -10.71 7.73 -1.95
C GLY A 46 -9.21 7.69 -2.24
N TRP A 47 -8.44 8.59 -1.61
CA TRP A 47 -6.98 8.58 -1.74
C TRP A 47 -6.37 7.26 -1.25
N LYS A 48 -6.76 6.81 -0.05
CA LYS A 48 -6.25 5.57 0.55
C LYS A 48 -6.57 4.36 -0.32
N ASP A 49 -7.81 4.27 -0.75
CA ASP A 49 -8.36 3.19 -1.57
C ASP A 49 -7.71 3.12 -2.95
N GLY A 50 -7.63 4.27 -3.65
CA GLY A 50 -6.99 4.37 -4.96
C GLY A 50 -5.51 4.04 -4.92
N CYS A 51 -4.80 4.52 -3.89
CA CYS A 51 -3.38 4.25 -3.73
C CYS A 51 -3.08 2.75 -3.49
N GLU A 52 -3.91 2.08 -2.69
CA GLU A 52 -3.81 0.65 -2.42
C GLU A 52 -3.96 -0.18 -3.70
N VAL A 53 -4.99 0.12 -4.50
CA VAL A 53 -5.24 -0.56 -5.78
C VAL A 53 -4.12 -0.26 -6.80
N GLY A 54 -3.65 0.99 -6.86
CA GLY A 54 -2.56 1.40 -7.75
C GLY A 54 -1.27 0.65 -7.47
N MET A 55 -0.85 0.59 -6.21
CA MET A 55 0.33 -0.19 -5.79
C MET A 55 0.15 -1.68 -6.06
N SER A 56 -1.03 -2.21 -5.77
CA SER A 56 -1.32 -3.63 -6.04
C SER A 56 -1.29 -3.98 -7.52
N THR A 57 -1.53 -3.03 -8.43
CA THR A 57 -1.55 -3.26 -9.88
C THR A 57 -0.14 -3.50 -10.43
N ALA A 58 0.82 -2.67 -10.02
CA ALA A 58 2.23 -2.81 -10.41
C ALA A 58 2.95 -3.96 -9.70
N SER A 59 2.35 -4.53 -8.65
CA SER A 59 3.00 -5.52 -7.79
C SER A 59 2.77 -6.99 -8.20
N ASN A 60 3.63 -7.87 -7.70
CA ASN A 60 3.54 -9.31 -7.87
C ASN A 60 2.47 -9.99 -7.01
N THR A 61 2.33 -11.30 -7.18
CA THR A 61 1.39 -12.14 -6.42
C THR A 61 1.66 -12.09 -4.92
N PHE A 62 2.92 -11.98 -4.48
CA PHE A 62 3.26 -11.91 -3.06
C PHE A 62 2.64 -10.67 -2.41
N TYR A 63 2.80 -9.50 -3.01
CA TYR A 63 2.15 -8.27 -2.55
C TYR A 63 0.62 -8.43 -2.50
N LYS A 64 0.03 -8.98 -3.56
CA LYS A 64 -1.43 -9.18 -3.70
C LYS A 64 -2.03 -10.11 -2.64
N MET A 65 -1.24 -10.94 -1.97
CA MET A 65 -1.73 -11.77 -0.86
C MET A 65 -1.96 -10.98 0.43
N PHE A 66 -1.27 -9.85 0.62
CA PHE A 66 -1.35 -9.05 1.84
C PHE A 66 -2.14 -7.74 1.67
N TYR A 67 -2.22 -7.24 0.44
CA TYR A 67 -2.78 -5.93 0.11
C TYR A 67 -3.97 -6.05 -0.85
N ARG A 68 -4.91 -5.12 -0.75
CA ARG A 68 -6.19 -5.21 -1.49
C ARG A 68 -6.03 -4.72 -2.93
N ASN A 69 -6.29 -5.59 -3.90
CA ASN A 69 -6.37 -5.18 -5.31
C ASN A 69 -7.73 -4.60 -5.72
N ASN A 70 -8.73 -4.61 -4.82
CA ASN A 70 -10.12 -4.23 -5.08
C ASN A 70 -10.68 -3.28 -4.02
N ALA A 71 -9.83 -2.41 -3.46
CA ALA A 71 -10.26 -1.36 -2.54
C ALA A 71 -10.93 -0.21 -3.31
N ILE A 72 -12.11 -0.46 -3.87
CA ILE A 72 -12.98 0.55 -4.48
C ILE A 72 -14.37 0.45 -3.84
N ASP A 73 -14.88 1.57 -3.35
CA ASP A 73 -16.25 1.70 -2.87
C ASP A 73 -17.14 2.13 -4.03
N GLY A 74 -17.87 1.16 -4.61
CA GLY A 74 -18.69 1.39 -5.79
C GLY A 74 -19.83 2.38 -5.56
N PHE A 75 -20.37 2.47 -4.33
CA PHE A 75 -21.40 3.43 -4.00
C PHE A 75 -20.81 4.85 -4.02
N LYS A 76 -19.71 5.06 -3.28
CA LYS A 76 -19.04 6.37 -3.23
C LYS A 76 -18.45 6.81 -4.56
N MET A 77 -18.01 5.86 -5.40
CA MET A 77 -17.56 6.16 -6.75
C MET A 77 -18.65 6.82 -7.61
N GLY A 78 -19.92 6.44 -7.42
CA GLY A 78 -21.06 7.02 -8.12
C GLY A 78 -21.73 8.18 -7.38
N SER A 79 -21.62 8.24 -6.04
CA SER A 79 -22.34 9.21 -5.22
C SER A 79 -21.50 10.39 -4.72
N SER A 80 -20.17 10.30 -4.77
CA SER A 80 -19.25 11.31 -4.24
C SER A 80 -18.19 11.71 -5.27
N SER A 81 -18.21 12.98 -5.67
CA SER A 81 -17.19 13.56 -6.53
C SER A 81 -15.82 13.58 -5.86
N ASP A 82 -15.77 13.79 -4.55
CA ASP A 82 -14.54 13.85 -3.76
C ASP A 82 -13.86 12.49 -3.70
N TYR A 83 -14.61 11.44 -3.39
CA TYR A 83 -14.10 10.07 -3.39
C TYR A 83 -13.59 9.68 -4.77
N SER A 84 -14.42 9.87 -5.81
CA SER A 84 -14.09 9.49 -7.18
C SER A 84 -12.84 10.22 -7.68
N THR A 85 -12.76 11.53 -7.44
CA THR A 85 -11.60 12.35 -7.83
C THR A 85 -10.33 11.93 -7.09
N ALA A 86 -10.43 11.74 -5.77
CA ALA A 86 -9.29 11.33 -4.96
C ALA A 86 -8.78 9.94 -5.35
N TRP A 87 -9.70 8.99 -5.59
CA TRP A 87 -9.36 7.63 -5.99
C TRP A 87 -8.61 7.60 -7.31
N ASN A 88 -9.12 8.30 -8.34
CA ASN A 88 -8.48 8.34 -9.66
C ASN A 88 -7.08 8.97 -9.61
N ASN A 89 -6.94 10.09 -8.89
CA ASN A 89 -5.66 10.76 -8.73
C ASN A 89 -4.64 9.90 -7.96
N ALA A 90 -5.08 9.30 -6.85
CA ALA A 90 -4.22 8.45 -6.03
C ALA A 90 -3.81 7.17 -6.74
N PHE A 91 -4.72 6.55 -7.51
CA PHE A 91 -4.42 5.35 -8.30
C PHE A 91 -3.25 5.59 -9.25
N LEU A 92 -3.34 6.63 -10.09
CA LEU A 92 -2.31 6.96 -11.08
C LEU A 92 -1.00 7.42 -10.45
N TYR A 93 -1.07 8.19 -9.36
CA TYR A 93 0.13 8.62 -8.66
C TYR A 93 0.86 7.44 -8.01
N CYS A 94 0.12 6.60 -7.26
CA CYS A 94 0.72 5.52 -6.49
C CYS A 94 1.24 4.38 -7.37
N ILE A 95 0.56 4.03 -8.48
CA ILE A 95 1.09 3.03 -9.41
C ILE A 95 2.43 3.48 -10.00
N ARG A 96 2.58 4.76 -10.34
CA ARG A 96 3.81 5.31 -10.92
C ARG A 96 4.93 5.42 -9.88
N SER A 97 4.62 5.92 -8.70
CA SER A 97 5.57 6.02 -7.58
C SER A 97 6.08 4.64 -7.16
N ASP A 98 5.18 3.65 -7.10
CA ASP A 98 5.54 2.27 -6.79
C ASP A 98 6.38 1.62 -7.90
N SER A 99 6.02 1.82 -9.17
CA SER A 99 6.81 1.32 -10.31
C SER A 99 8.25 1.86 -10.32
N ILE A 100 8.45 3.13 -9.94
CA ILE A 100 9.80 3.72 -9.79
C ILE A 100 10.56 3.05 -8.64
N LYS A 101 9.91 2.84 -7.49
CA LYS A 101 10.52 2.15 -6.34
C LYS A 101 10.86 0.70 -6.66
N GLN A 102 9.99 -0.03 -7.36
CA GLN A 102 10.24 -1.39 -7.84
C GLN A 102 11.31 -1.44 -8.94
N GLY A 103 11.56 -0.33 -9.64
CA GLY A 103 12.73 -0.16 -10.51
C GLY A 103 14.05 -0.11 -9.74
N SER A 104 14.03 0.16 -8.43
CA SER A 104 15.20 0.12 -7.53
C SER A 104 15.33 -1.26 -6.85
N SER A 105 16.57 -1.74 -6.64
CA SER A 105 16.90 -3.18 -6.52
C SER A 105 15.99 -4.06 -5.64
N ILE A 106 16.23 -4.21 -4.33
CA ILE A 106 15.63 -5.27 -3.48
C ILE A 106 14.08 -5.35 -3.57
N TRP A 107 13.43 -4.23 -3.88
CA TRP A 107 11.98 -4.11 -4.04
C TRP A 107 11.46 -4.71 -5.34
N GLY A 108 12.20 -4.56 -6.45
CA GLY A 108 11.85 -5.20 -7.72
C GLY A 108 11.83 -6.73 -7.61
N SER A 109 12.80 -7.31 -6.89
CA SER A 109 12.87 -8.76 -6.69
C SER A 109 11.80 -9.32 -5.74
N MET A 110 11.33 -8.54 -4.76
CA MET A 110 10.35 -9.02 -3.76
C MET A 110 8.90 -8.61 -4.06
N PHE A 111 8.68 -7.48 -4.72
CA PHE A 111 7.33 -6.91 -4.91
C PHE A 111 7.04 -6.51 -6.36
N GLY A 112 8.04 -6.43 -7.23
CA GLY A 112 7.87 -6.07 -8.63
C GLY A 112 7.02 -7.07 -9.42
N GLY A 113 5.97 -6.59 -10.10
CA GLY A 113 5.17 -7.39 -11.03
C GLY A 113 5.92 -7.78 -12.31
N TYR A 114 5.28 -8.61 -13.14
CA TYR A 114 5.80 -8.90 -14.50
C TYR A 114 5.90 -7.61 -15.30
N LYS A 115 7.07 -7.37 -15.92
CA LYS A 115 7.35 -6.23 -16.79
C LYS A 115 7.13 -6.60 -18.25
#